data_AF-A0A3D1IIR5-F1
#
_entry.id   AF-A0A3D1IIR5-F1
#
_cell.length_a   1.000
_cell.length_b   1.000
_cell.length_c   1.000
_cell.angle_alpha   90.00
_cell.angle_beta   90.00
_cell.angle_gamma   90.00
#
_symmetry.space_group_name_H-M   'P 1'
#
loop_
_entity.id
_entity.type
_entity.pdbx_description
1 polymer ?
#
loop_
_entity_poly.entity_id
_entity_poly.type
_entity_poly.pdbx_seq_one_letter_code
_entity_poly.pdbx_strand_id
1 'polypeptide(L)'
;ALAIPHDPFPTSTGPVPRSDYTDRMEPLSLPLDYAAIERILPHRYPLLLVDRITEFEVDKRIVGIKNISLNERHLWQPPGAKAALPPTILTEAVAQVGAILIL
;
A
#
# COMPACT_ATOMS: atom_id res chain seq x y z
N ALA A 1 -13.91 -32.61 13.16
CA ALA A 1 -14.58 -32.41 11.85
C ALA A 1 -14.51 -30.94 11.49
N LEU A 2 -13.50 -30.56 10.70
CA LEU A 2 -13.48 -29.33 9.91
C LEU A 2 -12.51 -29.61 8.76
N ALA A 3 -13.06 -29.94 7.60
CA ALA A 3 -12.29 -30.32 6.43
C ALA A 3 -11.59 -29.07 5.87
N ILE A 4 -10.26 -29.09 5.83
CA ILE A 4 -9.50 -28.20 4.95
C ILE A 4 -9.79 -28.70 3.53
N PRO A 5 -10.35 -27.88 2.62
CA PRO A 5 -10.51 -28.29 1.24
C PRO A 5 -9.11 -28.38 0.63
N HIS A 6 -8.63 -29.61 0.48
CA HIS A 6 -7.46 -29.91 -0.32
C HIS A 6 -7.93 -29.84 -1.77
N ASP A 7 -7.66 -28.73 -2.46
CA ASP A 7 -7.93 -28.67 -3.89
C ASP A 7 -7.17 -29.82 -4.57
N PRO A 8 -7.85 -30.69 -5.34
CA PRO A 8 -7.16 -31.73 -6.07
C PRO A 8 -6.32 -31.06 -7.15
N PHE A 9 -5.02 -31.38 -7.17
CA PHE A 9 -4.12 -31.05 -8.27
C PHE A 9 -4.82 -31.38 -9.60
N PRO A 10 -4.92 -30.45 -10.56
CA PRO A 10 -5.62 -30.72 -11.81
C PRO A 10 -4.91 -31.85 -12.55
N THR A 11 -5.54 -33.02 -12.59
CA THR A 11 -5.09 -34.18 -13.37
C THR A 11 -5.53 -33.97 -14.81
N SER A 12 -4.91 -33.02 -15.51
CA SER A 12 -5.17 -32.79 -16.93
C SER A 12 -3.89 -33.00 -17.73
N THR A 13 -3.85 -34.09 -18.49
CA THR A 13 -2.78 -34.47 -19.42
C THR A 13 -2.83 -33.66 -20.74
N GLY A 14 -3.54 -32.52 -20.75
CA GLY A 14 -3.60 -31.60 -21.88
C GLY A 14 -2.50 -30.54 -21.86
N PRO A 15 -2.27 -29.80 -22.96
CA PRO A 15 -1.39 -28.64 -22.95
C PRO A 15 -1.89 -27.66 -21.88
N VAL A 16 -1.04 -27.35 -20.90
CA VAL A 16 -1.34 -26.28 -19.94
C VAL A 16 -1.53 -25.00 -20.74
N PRO A 17 -2.70 -24.33 -20.68
CA PRO A 17 -2.89 -23.07 -21.37
C PRO A 17 -1.79 -22.12 -20.90
N ARG A 18 -1.02 -21.55 -21.83
CA ARG A 18 -0.05 -20.50 -21.51
C ARG A 18 -0.84 -19.44 -20.75
N SER A 19 -0.51 -19.24 -19.48
CA SER A 19 -1.09 -18.15 -18.72
C SER A 19 -0.58 -16.89 -19.38
N ASP A 20 -1.42 -16.28 -20.22
CA ASP A 20 -1.24 -14.93 -20.70
C ASP A 20 -1.34 -14.02 -19.47
N TYR A 21 -0.22 -13.88 -18.75
CA TYR A 21 -0.09 -13.11 -17.51
C TYR A 21 -0.53 -11.65 -17.69
N THR A 22 -0.56 -11.19 -18.95
CA THR A 22 -0.99 -9.87 -19.39
C THR A 22 -2.46 -9.59 -19.10
N ASP A 23 -3.30 -10.61 -18.91
CA ASP A 23 -4.76 -10.45 -18.74
C ASP A 23 -5.22 -10.37 -17.27
N ARG A 24 -4.30 -10.50 -16.30
CA ARG A 24 -4.62 -10.45 -14.85
C ARG A 24 -4.10 -9.23 -14.11
N MET A 25 -3.57 -8.25 -14.83
CA MET A 25 -3.29 -6.95 -14.24
C MET A 25 -4.60 -6.17 -14.17
N GLU A 26 -5.38 -6.40 -13.11
CA GLU A 26 -6.44 -5.46 -12.72
C GLU A 26 -5.82 -4.06 -12.73
N PRO A 27 -6.32 -3.13 -13.57
CA PRO A 27 -5.77 -1.79 -13.61
C PRO A 27 -5.88 -1.19 -12.22
N LEU A 28 -4.80 -0.57 -11.72
CA LEU A 28 -4.84 0.16 -10.46
C LEU A 28 -5.93 1.23 -10.56
N SER A 29 -7.10 0.95 -10.00
CA SER A 29 -8.24 1.85 -10.01
C SER A 29 -8.00 2.90 -8.94
N LEU A 30 -7.83 4.16 -9.37
CA LEU A 30 -7.70 5.27 -8.44
C LEU A 30 -9.05 5.59 -7.81
N PRO A 31 -9.06 6.03 -6.53
CA PRO A 31 -7.90 6.20 -5.66
C PRO A 31 -7.39 4.88 -5.06
N LEU A 32 -6.06 4.75 -4.86
CA LEU A 32 -5.51 3.63 -4.09
C LEU A 32 -5.80 3.87 -2.62
N ASP A 33 -6.54 2.96 -2.00
CA ASP A 33 -6.79 2.99 -0.57
C ASP A 33 -5.64 2.34 0.22
N TYR A 34 -5.73 2.41 1.55
CA TYR A 34 -4.74 1.85 2.45
C TYR A 34 -4.48 0.36 2.19
N ALA A 35 -5.53 -0.43 1.91
CA ALA A 35 -5.39 -1.86 1.68
C ALA A 35 -4.62 -2.16 0.39
N ALA A 36 -4.86 -1.38 -0.68
CA ALA A 36 -4.07 -1.46 -1.90
C ALA A 36 -2.60 -1.08 -1.64
N ILE A 37 -2.36 0.02 -0.92
CA ILE A 37 -1.02 0.50 -0.58
C ILE A 37 -0.25 -0.54 0.26
N GLU A 38 -0.91 -1.16 1.25
CA GLU A 38 -0.31 -2.18 2.11
C GLU A 38 0.13 -3.44 1.33
N ARG A 39 -0.52 -3.73 0.19
CA ARG A 39 -0.12 -4.82 -0.71
C ARG A 39 1.08 -4.46 -1.60
N ILE A 40 1.23 -3.17 -1.94
CA ILE A 40 2.33 -2.66 -2.77
C ILE A 40 3.60 -2.48 -1.92
N LEU A 41 3.46 -1.83 -0.76
CA LEU A 41 4.59 -1.53 0.11
C LEU A 41 4.77 -2.61 1.20
N PRO A 42 6.01 -2.97 1.55
CA PRO A 42 6.27 -3.88 2.67
C PRO A 42 6.09 -3.22 4.05
N HIS A 43 5.96 -1.89 4.09
CA HIS A 43 5.79 -1.11 5.31
C HIS A 43 4.49 -1.46 6.03
N ARG A 44 4.54 -1.54 7.36
CA ARG A 44 3.38 -1.83 8.22
C ARG A 44 3.32 -0.84 9.37
N TYR A 45 2.23 -0.86 10.14
CA TYR A 45 2.18 -0.10 11.39
C TYR A 45 3.44 -0.41 12.23
N PRO A 46 4.14 0.61 12.76
CA PRO A 46 3.75 2.03 12.84
C PRO A 46 4.40 2.97 11.79
N LEU A 47 4.93 2.43 10.69
CA LEU A 47 5.67 3.17 9.66
C LEU A 47 5.08 3.02 8.26
N LEU A 48 3.84 2.53 8.10
CA LEU A 48 3.09 2.76 6.87
C LEU A 48 2.37 4.11 7.01
N LEU A 49 2.81 5.10 6.22
CA LEU A 49 2.46 6.51 6.40
C LEU A 49 1.61 7.07 5.25
N VAL A 50 1.21 6.26 4.27
CA VAL A 50 0.37 6.73 3.16
C VAL A 50 -1.02 6.15 3.32
N ASP A 51 -2.04 7.01 3.41
CA ASP A 51 -3.42 6.57 3.60
C ASP A 51 -4.15 6.38 2.26
N ARG A 52 -3.79 7.18 1.26
CA ARG A 52 -4.42 7.16 -0.06
C ARG A 52 -3.51 7.73 -1.15
N ILE A 53 -3.61 7.19 -2.37
CA ILE A 53 -3.11 7.83 -3.60
C ILE A 53 -4.29 8.34 -4.42
N THR A 54 -4.30 9.61 -4.79
CA THR A 54 -5.39 10.24 -5.54
C THR A 54 -5.07 10.48 -7.01
N GLU A 55 -3.79 10.61 -7.35
CA GLU A 55 -3.33 10.80 -8.73
C GLU A 55 -2.09 9.94 -8.96
N PHE A 56 -2.02 9.31 -10.14
CA PHE A 56 -0.90 8.47 -10.54
C PHE A 56 -0.69 8.59 -12.06
N GLU A 57 0.41 9.22 -12.45
CA GLU A 57 0.93 9.31 -13.80
C GLU A 57 2.26 8.55 -13.84
N VAL A 58 2.29 7.41 -14.53
CA VAL A 58 3.47 6.55 -14.68
C VAL A 58 4.69 7.37 -15.10
N ASP A 59 5.82 7.14 -14.42
CA ASP A 59 7.11 7.79 -14.66
C ASP A 59 7.13 9.33 -14.56
N LYS A 60 6.06 9.95 -14.05
CA LYS A 60 5.91 11.42 -14.09
C LYS A 60 5.46 12.04 -12.79
N ARG A 61 4.35 11.59 -12.21
CA ARG A 61 3.74 12.28 -11.04
C ARG A 61 2.91 11.32 -10.22
N ILE A 62 2.98 11.47 -8.90
CA ILE A 62 2.09 10.81 -7.95
C ILE A 62 1.63 11.81 -6.90
N VAL A 63 0.38 11.68 -6.44
CA VAL A 63 -0.16 12.49 -5.34
C VAL A 63 -0.71 11.55 -4.28
N GLY A 64 -0.12 11.62 -3.09
CA GLY A 64 -0.53 10.87 -1.91
C GLY A 64 -1.11 11.75 -0.81
N ILE A 65 -1.91 11.14 0.07
CA ILE A 65 -2.50 11.76 1.25
C ILE A 65 -2.01 11.01 2.50
N LYS A 66 -1.52 11.78 3.48
CA LYS A 66 -1.36 11.40 4.88
C LYS A 66 -2.30 12.27 5.71
N ASN A 67 -3.29 11.66 6.35
CA ASN A 67 -4.12 12.30 7.36
C ASN A 67 -3.33 12.41 8.65
N ILE A 68 -3.43 13.54 9.35
CA ILE A 68 -2.71 13.79 10.59
C ILE A 68 -3.69 13.85 11.75
N SER A 69 -3.43 13.06 12.79
CA SER A 69 -4.28 12.97 13.97
C SER A 69 -3.45 12.93 15.27
N LEU A 70 -3.96 13.57 16.33
CA LEU A 70 -3.31 13.58 17.66
C LEU A 70 -3.21 12.19 18.31
N ASN A 71 -3.93 11.19 17.78
CA ASN A 71 -3.82 9.79 18.23
C ASN A 71 -2.57 9.07 17.67
N GLU A 72 -1.75 9.72 16.85
CA GLU A 72 -0.55 9.13 16.29
C GLU A 72 0.63 9.17 17.28
N ARG A 73 1.36 8.04 17.38
CA ARG A 73 2.53 7.92 18.28
C ARG A 73 3.59 9.00 18.07
N HIS A 74 3.74 9.49 16.84
CA HIS A 74 4.78 10.47 16.47
C HIS A 74 4.42 11.89 16.90
N LEU A 75 3.15 12.11 17.25
CA LEU A 75 2.62 13.37 17.75
C LEU A 75 2.39 13.36 19.27
N TRP A 76 2.82 12.29 19.96
CA TRP A 76 2.78 12.26 21.41
C TRP A 76 3.67 13.37 21.98
N GLN A 77 3.10 14.16 22.88
CA GLN A 77 3.78 15.26 23.53
C GLN A 77 3.34 15.33 25.01
N PRO A 78 4.22 15.84 25.90
CA PRO A 78 3.82 16.18 27.26
C PRO A 78 2.69 17.22 27.31
N PRO A 79 1.93 17.30 28.42
CA PRO A 79 0.89 18.32 28.60
C PRO A 79 1.44 19.73 28.41
N GLY A 80 0.72 20.57 27.65
CA GLY A 80 1.09 21.96 27.40
C GLY A 80 2.07 22.17 26.24
N ALA A 81 2.62 21.10 25.65
CA ALA A 81 3.41 21.19 24.42
C ALA A 81 2.52 21.17 23.17
N LYS A 82 2.92 21.89 22.12
CA LYS A 82 2.22 21.91 20.84
C LYS A 82 2.68 20.73 19.98
N ALA A 83 1.73 19.91 19.53
CA ALA A 83 2.02 18.83 18.59
C ALA A 83 2.47 19.40 17.23
N ALA A 84 3.55 18.84 16.70
CA ALA A 84 4.06 19.11 15.36
C ALA A 84 4.57 17.81 14.75
N LEU A 85 4.30 17.60 13.46
CA LEU A 85 4.78 16.41 12.76
C LEU A 85 6.31 16.47 12.67
N PRO A 86 7.05 15.43 13.13
CA PRO A 86 8.49 15.41 12.98
C PRO A 86 8.88 15.48 11.49
N PRO A 87 9.89 16.29 11.11
CA PRO A 87 10.31 16.41 9.72
C PRO A 87 10.68 15.07 9.07
N THR A 88 11.26 14.15 9.84
CA THR A 88 11.60 12.80 9.39
C THR A 88 10.38 11.97 8.99
N ILE A 89 9.26 12.10 9.70
CA ILE A 89 8.00 11.41 9.36
C ILE A 89 7.40 11.98 8.08
N LEU A 90 7.49 13.30 7.89
CA LEU A 90 7.07 13.94 6.64
C LEU A 90 7.92 13.44 5.46
N THR A 91 9.24 13.41 5.62
CA THR A 91 10.16 12.90 4.60
C THR A 91 9.85 11.45 4.26
N GLU A 92 9.58 10.58 5.24
CA GLU A 92 9.24 9.18 4.94
C GLU A 92 7.89 8.99 4.28
N ALA A 93 6.89 9.81 4.59
CA ALA A 93 5.63 9.79 3.85
C ALA A 93 5.86 10.14 2.36
N VAL A 94 6.70 11.14 2.08
CA VAL A 94 7.08 11.50 0.70
C VAL A 94 7.88 10.37 0.04
N ALA A 95 8.81 9.75 0.75
CA ALA A 95 9.61 8.63 0.23
C ALA A 95 8.73 7.42 -0.13
N GLN A 96 7.74 7.08 0.69
CA GLN A 96 6.80 5.98 0.41
C GLN A 96 5.93 6.27 -0.81
N VAL A 97 5.42 7.49 -0.93
CA VAL A 97 4.70 7.93 -2.13
C VAL A 97 5.61 7.82 -3.36
N GLY A 98 6.87 8.26 -3.27
CA GLY A 98 7.85 8.11 -4.34
C GLY A 98 8.17 6.65 -4.69
N ALA A 99 8.23 5.76 -3.69
CA ALA A 99 8.46 4.33 -3.91
C ALA A 99 7.32 3.68 -4.71
N ILE A 100 6.07 4.06 -4.42
CA ILE A 100 4.90 3.58 -5.19
C ILE A 100 4.96 4.02 -6.66
N LEU A 101 5.58 5.16 -6.97
CA LEU A 101 5.75 5.60 -8.36
C LEU A 101 6.74 4.73 -9.16
N ILE A 102 7.68 4.04 -8.49
CA ILE A 102 8.78 3.32 -9.14
C ILE A 102 8.53 1.79 -9.20
N LEU A 103 7.72 1.25 -8.29
CA LEU A 103 7.41 -0.19 -8.19
C LEU A 103 6.29 -0.62 -9.14
#